data_AF-A0A8T1MHL9-F1
#
_entry.id   AF-A0A8T1MHL9-F1
#
_cell.length_a   1.000
_cell.length_b   1.000
_cell.length_c   1.000
_cell.angle_alpha   90.00
_cell.angle_beta   90.00
_cell.angle_gamma   90.00
#
_symmetry.space_group_name_H-M   'P 1'
#
loop_
_entity.id
_entity.type
_entity.pdbx_description
1 polymer ?
#
loop_
_entity_poly.entity_id
_entity_poly.type
_entity_poly.pdbx_seq_one_letter_code
_entity_poly.pdbx_strand_id
1 'polypeptide(L)'
;MYGLLLEGLKQYLVREYGVEVWQTAVQQLSGEVTGIQIKRVYPESLLPSIVRLVAKSTGHPEDEIYFAYGNFHKKFLSLMGYERIIRAIANGFPQFINTLDDVHQNMQINYPRMRGPTFVISAMTNTTMEVTYSSKRNCYAQMVRGQLTAIATSLFGLDVDVELIGYEKVLILNRYTYRITNKNGEWPPSYVTSTEVKMDTIAASHTFGESLLSFFQFHLLFTNDLKIVSLGKGYEEIKEVALGELLPDVFMLNRPKIGATFAEVSEA
;
A
#
# COMPACT_ATOMS: atom_id res chain seq x y z
N MET A 1 -10.93 5.45 -11.68
CA MET A 1 -10.30 6.05 -10.49
C MET A 1 -11.28 6.94 -9.73
N TYR A 2 -11.24 6.97 -8.39
CA TYR A 2 -12.13 7.84 -7.61
C TYR A 2 -11.72 9.31 -7.68
N GLY A 3 -12.72 10.20 -7.61
CA GLY A 3 -12.55 11.64 -7.55
C GLY A 3 -11.74 12.12 -6.36
N LEU A 4 -11.56 11.31 -5.30
CA LEU A 4 -10.68 11.64 -4.18
C LEU A 4 -9.26 11.99 -4.63
N LEU A 5 -8.69 11.21 -5.56
CA LEU A 5 -7.35 11.49 -6.10
C LEU A 5 -7.39 12.76 -6.96
N LEU A 6 -8.38 12.88 -7.86
CA LEU A 6 -8.53 14.03 -8.75
C LEU A 6 -8.77 15.36 -8.00
N GLU A 7 -9.55 15.36 -6.92
CA GLU A 7 -9.80 16.55 -6.12
C GLU A 7 -8.53 16.98 -5.38
N GLY A 8 -7.76 16.02 -4.86
CA GLY A 8 -6.44 16.31 -4.33
C GLY A 8 -5.51 16.92 -5.39
N LEU A 9 -5.54 16.42 -6.64
CA LEU A 9 -4.75 16.98 -7.73
C LEU A 9 -5.18 18.40 -8.06
N LYS A 10 -6.49 18.64 -8.19
CA LYS A 10 -7.04 19.97 -8.40
C LYS A 10 -6.55 20.96 -7.35
N GLN A 11 -6.67 20.62 -6.06
CA GLN A 11 -6.25 21.52 -4.98
C GLN A 11 -4.75 21.80 -5.02
N TYR A 12 -3.93 20.79 -5.33
CA TYR A 12 -2.49 20.98 -5.55
C TYR A 12 -2.23 21.94 -6.71
N LEU A 13 -2.80 21.68 -7.89
CA LEU A 13 -2.56 22.48 -9.08
C LEU A 13 -3.05 23.92 -8.94
N VAL A 14 -4.22 24.14 -8.33
CA VAL A 14 -4.75 25.48 -8.05
C VAL A 14 -3.84 26.23 -7.09
N ARG A 15 -3.28 25.54 -6.08
CA ARG A 15 -2.38 26.15 -5.10
C ARG A 15 -1.02 26.50 -5.70
N GLU A 16 -0.48 25.63 -6.56
CA GLU A 16 0.88 25.76 -7.08
C GLU A 16 0.96 26.59 -8.36
N TYR A 17 0.00 26.42 -9.27
CA TYR A 17 0.03 26.98 -10.63
C TYR A 17 -1.13 27.93 -10.93
N GLY A 18 -2.04 28.14 -9.98
CA GLY A 18 -3.23 28.98 -10.15
C GLY A 18 -4.43 28.25 -10.73
N VAL A 19 -5.59 28.89 -10.60
CA VAL A 19 -6.88 28.32 -11.03
C VAL A 19 -7.00 28.22 -12.55
N GLU A 20 -6.32 29.11 -13.26
CA GLU A 20 -6.32 29.23 -14.72
C GLU A 20 -5.67 28.01 -15.37
N VAL A 21 -4.58 27.49 -14.79
CA VAL A 21 -3.89 26.28 -15.28
C VAL A 21 -4.80 25.06 -15.13
N TRP A 22 -5.46 24.91 -13.99
CA TRP A 22 -6.45 23.84 -13.79
C TRP A 22 -7.61 23.94 -14.78
N GLN A 23 -8.22 25.11 -14.91
CA GLN A 23 -9.36 25.33 -15.80
C GLN A 23 -9.00 25.04 -17.26
N THR A 24 -7.85 25.53 -17.72
CA THR A 24 -7.35 25.30 -19.08
C THR A 24 -7.16 23.81 -19.35
N ALA A 25 -6.52 23.07 -18.43
CA ALA A 25 -6.28 21.64 -18.58
C ALA A 25 -7.60 20.84 -18.64
N VAL A 26 -8.57 21.15 -17.78
CA VAL A 26 -9.86 20.44 -17.75
C VAL A 26 -10.74 20.79 -18.95
N GLN A 27 -10.74 22.05 -19.38
CA GLN A 27 -11.50 22.50 -20.55
C GLN A 27 -11.05 21.77 -21.82
N GLN A 28 -9.74 21.58 -22.01
CA GLN A 28 -9.19 20.83 -23.16
C GLN A 28 -9.57 19.35 -23.16
N LEU A 29 -9.81 18.74 -21.99
CA LEU A 29 -10.07 17.30 -21.88
C LEU A 29 -11.55 16.94 -21.86
N SER A 30 -12.39 17.79 -21.26
CA SER A 30 -13.77 17.46 -20.95
C SER A 30 -14.80 18.46 -21.48
N GLY A 31 -14.36 19.59 -22.05
CA GLY A 31 -15.25 20.61 -22.62
C GLY A 31 -16.06 21.44 -21.60
N GLU A 32 -16.10 21.04 -20.33
CA GLU A 32 -16.83 21.72 -19.25
C GLU A 32 -15.93 21.97 -18.03
N VAL A 33 -16.19 23.07 -17.31
CA VAL A 33 -15.58 23.36 -16.00
C VAL A 33 -16.24 22.47 -14.95
N THR A 34 -15.84 21.20 -14.89
CA THR A 34 -16.47 20.23 -14.00
C THR A 34 -15.90 20.32 -12.58
N GLY A 35 -16.80 20.45 -11.60
CA GLY A 35 -16.45 20.17 -10.21
C GLY A 35 -16.08 18.69 -10.04
N ILE A 36 -15.03 18.39 -9.27
CA ILE A 36 -14.66 17.01 -8.96
C ILE A 36 -15.44 16.56 -7.72
N GLN A 37 -16.19 15.46 -7.86
CA GLN A 37 -16.89 14.84 -6.76
C GLN A 37 -16.06 13.66 -6.23
N ILE A 38 -15.64 13.73 -4.97
CA ILE A 38 -14.70 12.75 -4.38
C ILE A 38 -15.20 11.30 -4.43
N LYS A 39 -16.51 11.07 -4.33
CA LYS A 39 -17.16 9.75 -4.37
C LYS A 39 -17.47 9.26 -5.79
N ARG A 40 -17.34 10.09 -6.83
CA ARG A 40 -17.59 9.69 -8.22
C ARG A 40 -16.38 8.93 -8.78
N VAL A 41 -16.63 7.97 -9.66
CA VAL A 41 -15.59 7.28 -10.43
C VAL A 41 -15.42 7.95 -11.78
N TYR A 42 -14.17 8.24 -12.13
CA TYR A 42 -13.71 8.87 -13.36
C TYR A 42 -12.81 7.91 -14.15
N PRO A 43 -12.61 8.14 -15.48
CA PRO A 43 -11.66 7.38 -16.28
C PRO A 43 -10.25 7.37 -15.68
N GLU A 44 -9.56 6.23 -15.76
CA GLU A 44 -8.18 6.09 -15.24
C GLU A 44 -7.17 6.98 -15.98
N SER A 45 -7.47 7.34 -17.24
CA SER A 45 -6.64 8.24 -18.05
C SER A 45 -6.74 9.71 -17.67
N LEU A 46 -7.77 10.14 -16.93
CA LEU A 46 -8.06 11.56 -16.72
C LEU A 46 -6.94 12.29 -15.96
N LEU A 47 -6.46 11.71 -14.86
CA LEU A 47 -5.39 12.32 -14.07
C LEU A 47 -4.07 12.40 -14.85
N PRO A 48 -3.57 11.32 -15.49
CA PRO A 48 -2.41 11.42 -16.36
C PRO A 48 -2.56 12.44 -17.48
N SER A 49 -3.74 12.54 -18.11
CA SER A 49 -4.00 13.54 -19.14
C SER A 49 -3.92 14.97 -18.60
N ILE A 50 -4.44 15.24 -17.40
CA ILE A 50 -4.34 16.56 -16.77
C ILE A 50 -2.87 16.88 -16.47
N VAL A 51 -2.13 15.96 -15.84
CA VAL A 51 -0.72 16.16 -15.50
C VAL A 51 0.11 16.46 -16.75
N ARG A 52 -0.11 15.73 -17.85
CA ARG A 52 0.56 15.98 -19.13
C ARG A 52 0.29 17.37 -19.70
N LEU A 53 -0.96 17.84 -19.63
CA LEU A 53 -1.31 19.18 -20.10
C LEU A 53 -0.67 20.26 -19.22
N VAL A 54 -0.68 20.07 -17.90
CA VAL A 54 -0.01 20.98 -16.96
C VAL A 54 1.48 21.02 -17.28
N ALA A 55 2.16 19.87 -17.36
CA ALA A 55 3.58 19.76 -17.71
C ALA A 55 3.92 20.53 -18.99
N LYS A 56 3.11 20.37 -20.04
CA LYS A 56 3.28 21.10 -21.30
C LYS A 56 3.12 22.62 -21.13
N SER A 57 2.17 23.06 -20.30
CA SER A 57 1.88 24.49 -20.11
C SER A 57 2.87 25.20 -19.19
N THR A 58 3.42 24.50 -18.19
CA THR A 58 4.31 25.09 -17.18
C THR A 58 5.78 24.85 -17.50
N GLY A 59 6.10 23.88 -18.36
CA GLY A 59 7.47 23.47 -18.67
C GLY A 59 8.09 22.52 -17.64
N HIS A 60 7.38 22.19 -16.56
CA HIS A 60 7.86 21.22 -15.56
C HIS A 60 7.69 19.78 -16.06
N PRO A 61 8.66 18.88 -15.82
CA PRO A 61 8.52 17.46 -16.11
C PRO A 61 7.32 16.84 -15.39
N GLU A 62 6.62 15.89 -16.04
CA GLU A 62 5.50 15.16 -15.43
C GLU A 62 5.91 14.51 -14.09
N ASP A 63 7.12 13.97 -14.02
CA ASP A 63 7.67 13.31 -12.83
C ASP A 63 7.80 14.25 -11.62
N GLU A 64 8.21 15.50 -11.83
CA GLU A 64 8.27 16.51 -10.76
C GLU A 64 6.88 16.87 -10.26
N ILE A 65 5.92 17.05 -11.18
CA ILE A 65 4.52 17.32 -10.85
C ILE A 65 3.93 16.16 -10.04
N TYR A 66 4.17 14.91 -10.46
CA TYR A 66 3.71 13.74 -9.71
C TYR A 66 4.35 13.66 -8.33
N PHE A 67 5.65 13.89 -8.19
CA PHE A 67 6.35 13.88 -6.90
C PHE A 67 5.81 14.96 -5.95
N ALA A 68 5.70 16.21 -6.42
CA ALA A 68 5.16 17.32 -5.64
C ALA A 68 3.69 17.08 -5.27
N TYR A 69 2.89 16.58 -6.21
CA TYR A 69 1.52 16.16 -5.95
C TYR A 69 1.46 15.05 -4.88
N GLY A 70 2.33 14.04 -4.94
CA GLY A 70 2.41 12.99 -3.93
C GLY A 70 2.63 13.53 -2.52
N ASN A 71 3.57 14.47 -2.37
CA ASN A 71 3.83 15.16 -1.11
C ASN A 71 2.60 15.95 -0.64
N PHE A 72 1.95 16.71 -1.52
CA PHE A 72 0.72 17.44 -1.21
C PHE A 72 -0.44 16.50 -0.85
N HIS A 73 -0.58 15.37 -1.55
CA HIS A 73 -1.68 14.44 -1.40
C HIS A 73 -1.73 13.84 0.00
N LYS A 74 -0.57 13.58 0.62
CA LYS A 74 -0.51 13.21 2.04
C LYS A 74 -1.23 14.24 2.90
N LYS A 75 -0.92 15.53 2.73
CA LYS A 75 -1.53 16.63 3.51
C LYS A 75 -3.04 16.70 3.26
N PHE A 76 -3.46 16.54 2.01
CA PHE A 76 -4.87 16.48 1.65
C PHE A 76 -5.59 15.32 2.36
N LEU A 77 -5.02 14.11 2.36
CA LEU A 77 -5.60 12.95 3.06
C LEU A 77 -5.65 13.15 4.58
N SER A 78 -4.63 13.80 5.18
CA SER A 78 -4.67 14.20 6.59
C SER A 78 -5.86 15.12 6.89
N LEU A 79 -6.11 16.14 6.07
CA LEU A 79 -7.25 17.06 6.23
C LEU A 79 -8.61 16.34 6.07
N MET A 80 -8.66 15.30 5.24
CA MET A 80 -9.83 14.43 5.08
C MET A 80 -10.01 13.43 6.23
N GLY A 81 -9.15 13.44 7.25
CA GLY A 81 -9.25 12.63 8.46
C GLY A 81 -8.53 11.27 8.41
N TYR A 82 -7.88 10.92 7.29
CA TYR A 82 -7.22 9.61 7.14
C TYR A 82 -5.94 9.47 7.97
N GLU A 83 -5.35 10.58 8.44
CA GLU A 83 -4.17 10.53 9.31
C GLU A 83 -4.43 9.76 10.60
N ARG A 84 -5.63 9.90 11.20
CA ARG A 84 -5.99 9.16 12.42
C ARG A 84 -6.03 7.66 12.20
N ILE A 85 -6.46 7.23 11.01
CA ILE A 85 -6.49 5.82 10.61
C ILE A 85 -5.06 5.31 10.47
N ILE A 86 -4.21 6.04 9.75
CA ILE A 86 -2.80 5.69 9.57
C ILE A 86 -2.07 5.56 10.92
N ARG A 87 -2.31 6.48 11.86
CA ARG A 87 -1.70 6.43 13.20
C ARG A 87 -2.24 5.30 14.08
N ALA A 88 -3.45 4.81 13.83
CA ALA A 88 -4.06 3.74 14.62
C ALA A 88 -3.56 2.35 14.20
N ILE A 89 -3.13 2.17 12.95
CA ILE A 89 -2.73 0.86 12.41
C ILE A 89 -1.22 0.56 12.57
N ALA A 90 -0.39 1.57 12.80
CA ALA A 90 1.06 1.38 12.81
C ALA A 90 1.77 2.23 13.87
N ASN A 91 2.62 1.57 14.65
CA ASN A 91 3.47 2.17 15.68
C ASN A 91 4.84 2.62 15.13
N GLY A 92 5.10 2.38 13.84
CA GLY A 92 6.37 2.71 13.20
C GLY A 92 6.30 2.69 11.69
N PHE A 93 7.28 3.31 11.02
CA PHE A 93 7.29 3.43 9.57
C PHE A 93 7.37 2.08 8.83
N PRO A 94 8.23 1.10 9.19
CA PRO A 94 8.21 -0.22 8.56
C PRO A 94 6.87 -0.95 8.73
N GLN A 95 6.32 -0.94 9.94
CA GLN A 95 5.01 -1.52 10.22
C GLN A 95 3.92 -0.85 9.37
N PHE A 96 4.01 0.47 9.19
CA PHE A 96 3.10 1.21 8.33
C PHE A 96 3.18 0.76 6.88
N ILE A 97 4.38 0.55 6.33
CA ILE A 97 4.53 0.06 4.94
C ILE A 97 3.87 -1.30 4.78
N ASN A 98 4.11 -2.24 5.71
CA ASN A 98 3.53 -3.58 5.65
C ASN A 98 1.99 -3.59 5.85
N THR A 99 1.44 -2.60 6.57
CA THR A 99 -0.01 -2.46 6.81
C THR A 99 -0.69 -1.46 5.87
N LEU A 100 0.04 -0.92 4.88
CA LEU A 100 -0.49 0.11 3.98
C LEU A 100 -1.64 -0.40 3.11
N ASP A 101 -1.63 -1.69 2.80
CA ASP A 101 -2.74 -2.35 2.10
C ASP A 101 -4.03 -2.33 2.93
N ASP A 102 -3.93 -2.43 4.25
CA ASP A 102 -5.09 -2.37 5.17
C ASP A 102 -5.71 -0.96 5.23
N VAL A 103 -4.91 0.10 5.06
CA VAL A 103 -5.44 1.47 4.88
C VAL A 103 -6.37 1.49 3.68
N HIS A 104 -5.93 0.96 2.53
CA HIS A 104 -6.73 0.94 1.32
C HIS A 104 -7.98 0.07 1.46
N GLN A 105 -7.91 -1.03 2.21
CA GLN A 105 -9.07 -1.85 2.54
C GLN A 105 -10.07 -1.08 3.43
N ASN A 106 -9.61 -0.39 4.47
CA ASN A 106 -10.47 0.45 5.28
C ASN A 106 -11.16 1.54 4.44
N MET A 107 -10.42 2.16 3.51
CA MET A 107 -11.00 3.12 2.58
C MET A 107 -12.07 2.50 1.66
N GLN A 108 -12.03 1.19 1.35
CA GLN A 108 -13.05 0.55 0.52
C GLN A 108 -14.46 0.57 1.15
N ILE A 109 -14.58 0.67 2.48
CA ILE A 109 -15.87 0.89 3.16
C ILE A 109 -16.57 2.14 2.58
N ASN A 110 -15.77 3.18 2.34
CA ASN A 110 -16.21 4.47 1.83
C ASN A 110 -16.13 4.58 0.30
N TYR A 111 -15.34 3.74 -0.34
CA TYR A 111 -15.07 3.74 -1.78
C TYR A 111 -15.08 2.30 -2.32
N PRO A 112 -16.27 1.66 -2.45
CA PRO A 112 -16.38 0.22 -2.69
C PRO A 112 -15.71 -0.29 -3.97
N ARG A 113 -15.52 0.59 -4.97
CA ARG A 113 -14.85 0.23 -6.25
C ARG A 113 -13.33 0.50 -6.22
N MET A 114 -12.76 0.82 -5.06
CA MET A 114 -11.36 1.21 -4.97
C MET A 114 -10.48 -0.01 -5.19
N ARG A 115 -9.53 0.14 -6.10
CA ARG A 115 -8.47 -0.83 -6.32
C ARG A 115 -7.18 -0.21 -5.81
N GLY A 116 -6.83 -0.57 -4.59
CA GLY A 116 -5.56 -0.18 -3.98
C GLY A 116 -4.37 -0.89 -4.65
N PRO A 117 -3.18 -0.29 -4.60
CA PRO A 117 -1.93 -0.97 -4.88
C PRO A 117 -1.57 -1.94 -3.74
N THR A 118 -0.43 -2.63 -3.89
CA THR A 118 0.19 -3.43 -2.83
C THR A 118 1.59 -2.93 -2.52
N PHE A 119 1.96 -2.94 -1.24
CA PHE A 119 3.29 -2.59 -0.74
C PHE A 119 3.89 -3.73 0.08
N VAL A 120 5.15 -4.05 -0.19
CA VAL A 120 5.90 -5.08 0.54
C VAL A 120 7.31 -4.57 0.81
N ILE A 121 7.81 -4.75 2.04
CA ILE A 121 9.23 -4.56 2.33
C ILE A 121 9.98 -5.81 1.86
N SER A 122 10.78 -5.70 0.79
CA SER A 122 11.53 -6.83 0.23
C SER A 122 12.88 -7.04 0.90
N ALA A 123 13.47 -5.99 1.49
CA ALA A 123 14.71 -6.08 2.25
C ALA A 123 14.79 -4.93 3.25
N MET A 124 15.46 -5.14 4.38
CA MET A 124 15.70 -4.10 5.37
C MET A 124 17.06 -4.30 6.04
N THR A 125 17.80 -3.22 6.21
CA THR A 125 19.05 -3.15 6.98
C THR A 125 18.89 -2.17 8.13
N ASN A 126 19.95 -1.90 8.90
CA ASN A 126 19.92 -0.90 9.96
C ASN A 126 19.69 0.54 9.46
N THR A 127 20.00 0.86 8.20
CA THR A 127 19.93 2.23 7.66
C THR A 127 19.04 2.37 6.42
N THR A 128 18.73 1.26 5.75
CA THR A 128 17.97 1.24 4.50
C THR A 128 16.81 0.25 4.55
N MET A 129 15.83 0.47 3.68
CA MET A 129 14.70 -0.42 3.44
C MET A 129 14.37 -0.41 1.95
N GLU A 130 14.15 -1.58 1.37
CA GLU A 130 13.66 -1.72 0.01
C GLU A 130 12.16 -2.06 0.02
N VAL A 131 11.37 -1.23 -0.66
CA VAL A 131 9.91 -1.34 -0.72
C VAL A 131 9.48 -1.58 -2.15
N THR A 132 8.78 -2.69 -2.38
CA THR A 132 8.16 -3.01 -3.67
C THR A 132 6.72 -2.50 -3.70
N TYR A 133 6.45 -1.59 -4.63
CA TYR A 133 5.13 -1.05 -4.94
C TYR A 133 4.56 -1.71 -6.19
N SER A 134 3.43 -2.41 -6.05
CA SER A 134 2.76 -3.12 -7.14
C SER A 134 1.43 -2.47 -7.50
N SER A 135 1.23 -2.15 -8.78
CA SER A 135 -0.01 -1.50 -9.25
C SER A 135 -0.35 -1.84 -10.69
N LYS A 136 -1.65 -1.94 -10.99
CA LYS A 136 -2.14 -2.01 -12.38
C LYS A 136 -2.02 -0.67 -13.11
N ARG A 137 -1.88 0.44 -12.37
CA ARG A 137 -1.75 1.78 -12.93
C ARG A 137 -0.28 2.05 -13.28
N ASN A 138 -0.08 2.72 -14.41
CA ASN A 138 1.19 3.31 -14.82
C ASN A 138 1.31 4.77 -14.33
N CYS A 139 2.51 5.34 -14.38
CA CYS A 139 2.81 6.77 -14.11
C CYS A 139 2.76 7.25 -12.64
N TYR A 140 2.34 6.42 -11.69
CA TYR A 140 2.23 6.84 -10.27
C TYR A 140 3.50 6.64 -9.44
N ALA A 141 4.59 6.16 -10.04
CA ALA A 141 5.82 5.87 -9.30
C ALA A 141 6.38 7.11 -8.58
N GLN A 142 6.42 8.27 -9.24
CA GLN A 142 6.90 9.49 -8.59
C GLN A 142 5.90 10.05 -7.56
N MET A 143 4.60 9.87 -7.78
CA MET A 143 3.58 10.24 -6.79
C MET A 143 3.72 9.41 -5.52
N VAL A 144 3.91 8.10 -5.64
CA VAL A 144 4.13 7.22 -4.49
C VAL A 144 5.43 7.57 -3.79
N ARG A 145 6.51 7.85 -4.53
CA ARG A 145 7.77 8.35 -3.96
C ARG A 145 7.53 9.59 -3.08
N GLY A 146 6.82 10.60 -3.60
CA GLY A 146 6.47 11.80 -2.82
C GLY A 146 5.57 11.52 -1.61
N GLN A 147 4.63 10.58 -1.72
CA GLN A 147 3.79 10.18 -0.58
C GLN A 147 4.61 9.51 0.52
N LEU A 148 5.49 8.56 0.17
CA LEU A 148 6.36 7.85 1.11
C LEU A 148 7.28 8.84 1.84
N THR A 149 7.89 9.78 1.12
CA THR A 149 8.71 10.86 1.72
C THR A 149 7.88 11.69 2.70
N ALA A 150 6.72 12.20 2.27
CA ALA A 150 5.88 13.04 3.13
C ALA A 150 5.34 12.29 4.36
N ILE A 151 5.00 11.01 4.24
CA ILE A 151 4.52 10.19 5.35
C ILE A 151 5.64 9.96 6.37
N ALA A 152 6.82 9.52 5.92
CA ALA A 152 7.97 9.30 6.79
C ALA A 152 8.29 10.54 7.62
N THR A 153 8.37 11.71 6.99
CA THR A 153 8.69 12.96 7.69
C THR A 153 7.56 13.45 8.58
N SER A 154 6.33 13.53 8.08
CA SER A 154 5.26 14.22 8.83
C SER A 154 4.50 13.35 9.83
N LEU A 155 4.49 12.02 9.66
CA LEU A 155 3.83 11.11 10.59
C LEU A 155 4.80 10.46 11.57
N PHE A 156 6.01 10.15 11.13
CA PHE A 156 7.01 9.40 11.90
C PHE A 156 8.25 10.22 12.27
N GLY A 157 8.37 11.48 11.83
CA GLY A 157 9.49 12.36 12.18
C GLY A 157 10.83 11.92 11.56
N LEU A 158 10.79 11.18 10.45
CA LEU A 158 11.99 10.64 9.80
C LEU A 158 12.44 11.53 8.63
N ASP A 159 13.72 11.89 8.60
CA ASP A 159 14.34 12.44 7.40
C ASP A 159 14.88 11.29 6.55
N VAL A 160 14.19 11.02 5.45
CA VAL A 160 14.51 9.90 4.55
C VAL A 160 14.83 10.41 3.16
N ASP A 161 15.75 9.73 2.50
CA ASP A 161 15.83 9.76 1.05
C ASP A 161 15.05 8.57 0.47
N VAL A 162 14.27 8.81 -0.57
CA VAL A 162 13.48 7.77 -1.25
C VAL A 162 13.92 7.77 -2.70
N GLU A 163 14.53 6.69 -3.16
CA GLU A 163 15.06 6.55 -4.50
C GLU A 163 14.29 5.45 -5.25
N LEU A 164 13.92 5.69 -6.50
CA LEU A 164 13.37 4.65 -7.36
C LEU A 164 14.54 3.89 -7.99
N ILE A 165 14.76 2.64 -7.56
CA ILE A 165 15.94 1.84 -7.94
C ILE A 165 15.62 0.73 -8.94
N GLY A 166 14.34 0.41 -9.15
CA GLY A 166 13.94 -0.68 -10.04
C GLY A 166 12.53 -0.52 -10.58
N TYR A 167 12.31 -1.09 -11.77
CA TYR A 167 11.00 -1.23 -12.37
C TYR A 167 10.95 -2.54 -13.17
N GLU A 168 9.92 -3.33 -12.92
CA GLU A 168 9.59 -4.51 -13.71
C GLU A 168 8.10 -4.52 -14.05
N LYS A 169 7.77 -5.08 -15.22
CA LYS A 169 6.38 -5.31 -15.63
C LYS A 169 6.10 -6.80 -15.61
N VAL A 170 5.26 -7.24 -14.68
CA VAL A 170 4.85 -8.64 -14.52
C VAL A 170 3.40 -8.76 -14.97
N LEU A 171 3.19 -9.31 -16.16
CA LEU A 171 1.87 -9.42 -16.80
C LEU A 171 1.17 -8.04 -16.93
N ILE A 172 0.16 -7.81 -16.08
CA ILE A 172 -0.64 -6.58 -16.02
C ILE A 172 -0.24 -5.66 -14.87
N LEU A 173 0.73 -6.05 -14.05
CA LEU A 173 1.20 -5.31 -12.89
C LEU A 173 2.52 -4.61 -13.20
N ASN A 174 2.61 -3.35 -12.79
CA ASN A 174 3.84 -2.58 -12.73
C ASN A 174 4.36 -2.72 -11.31
N ARG A 175 5.59 -3.19 -11.15
CA ARG A 175 6.29 -3.26 -9.87
C ARG A 175 7.44 -2.28 -9.89
N TYR A 176 7.49 -1.43 -8.88
CA TYR A 176 8.53 -0.43 -8.70
C TYR A 176 9.21 -0.69 -7.37
N THR A 177 10.54 -0.69 -7.35
CA THR A 177 11.32 -0.90 -6.13
C THR A 177 11.89 0.44 -5.69
N TYR A 178 11.55 0.86 -4.47
CA TYR A 178 12.12 2.03 -3.83
C TYR A 178 13.15 1.62 -2.80
N ARG A 179 14.29 2.32 -2.77
CA ARG A 179 15.19 2.31 -1.63
C ARG A 179 14.88 3.52 -0.76
N ILE A 180 14.60 3.28 0.51
CA ILE A 180 14.39 4.30 1.52
C ILE A 180 15.60 4.28 2.45
N THR A 181 16.31 5.39 2.53
CA THR A 181 17.51 5.55 3.35
C THR A 181 17.25 6.56 4.46
N ASN A 182 17.48 6.19 5.71
CA ASN A 182 17.42 7.14 6.82
C ASN A 182 18.65 8.05 6.80
N LYS A 183 18.44 9.36 6.62
CA LYS A 183 19.55 10.33 6.54
C LYS A 183 20.23 10.55 7.89
N ASN A 184 19.55 10.25 8.99
CA ASN A 184 20.09 10.39 10.34
C ASN A 184 20.89 9.16 10.80
N GLY A 185 21.09 8.16 9.93
CA GLY A 185 21.83 6.94 10.26
C GLY A 185 20.90 5.75 10.50
N GLU A 186 20.97 5.14 11.68
CA GLU A 186 20.21 3.92 11.97
C GLU A 186 18.71 4.19 12.20
N TRP A 187 17.86 3.25 11.78
CA TRP A 187 16.45 3.24 12.15
C TRP A 187 16.30 3.20 13.67
N PRO A 188 15.21 3.79 14.22
CA PRO A 188 14.87 3.62 15.63
C PRO A 188 14.95 2.14 16.05
N PRO A 189 15.49 1.80 17.23
CA PRO A 189 15.65 0.40 17.64
C PRO A 189 14.34 -0.41 17.59
N SER A 190 13.21 0.25 17.84
CA SER A 190 11.85 -0.33 17.75
C SER A 190 11.44 -0.79 16.35
N TYR A 191 12.14 -0.36 15.30
CA TYR A 191 11.85 -0.71 13.91
C TYR A 191 12.62 -1.95 13.47
N VAL A 192 13.84 -2.11 14.01
CA VAL A 192 14.71 -3.26 13.73
C VAL A 192 14.30 -4.48 14.58
N THR A 193 13.53 -4.30 15.66
CA THR A 193 13.06 -5.39 16.53
C THR A 193 12.02 -6.32 15.89
N SER A 194 11.72 -6.19 14.59
CA SER A 194 10.67 -6.99 13.92
C SER A 194 11.18 -8.16 13.08
N THR A 195 12.49 -8.32 12.89
CA THR A 195 13.07 -9.50 12.18
C THR A 195 13.57 -10.60 13.09
N GLU A 196 13.69 -10.32 14.39
CA GLU A 196 13.79 -11.35 15.41
C GLU A 196 12.85 -10.93 16.54
N VAL A 197 11.62 -11.44 16.51
CA VAL A 197 11.21 -12.12 17.75
C VAL A 197 12.27 -13.18 17.90
N LYS A 198 13.34 -12.86 18.63
CA LYS A 198 13.97 -13.88 19.43
C LYS A 198 12.78 -14.40 20.21
N MET A 199 12.27 -15.55 19.79
CA MET A 199 11.92 -16.59 20.75
C MET A 199 13.22 -16.86 21.50
N ASP A 200 13.67 -15.87 22.29
CA ASP A 200 14.23 -16.09 23.59
C ASP A 200 13.16 -16.92 24.22
N THR A 201 13.33 -18.23 24.07
CA THR A 201 12.87 -19.29 24.92
C THR A 201 12.01 -18.69 26.04
N ILE A 202 10.76 -18.31 25.73
CA ILE A 202 9.68 -18.48 26.67
C ILE A 202 9.76 -19.97 26.79
N ALA A 203 10.43 -20.39 27.86
CA ALA A 203 10.80 -21.76 28.10
C ALA A 203 9.65 -22.61 27.59
N ALA A 204 9.95 -23.53 26.68
CA ALA A 204 9.06 -24.57 26.20
C ALA A 204 8.56 -25.38 27.41
N SER A 205 7.69 -24.76 28.19
CA SER A 205 7.25 -25.17 29.53
C SER A 205 5.75 -24.95 29.70
N HIS A 206 5.11 -24.30 28.73
CA HIS A 206 3.70 -24.53 28.48
C HIS A 206 3.54 -24.94 27.03
N THR A 207 3.20 -26.21 26.83
CA THR A 207 2.68 -26.79 25.60
C THR A 207 1.43 -26.01 25.17
N PHE A 208 1.63 -24.87 24.51
CA PHE A 208 0.58 -23.99 23.99
C PHE A 208 -0.02 -24.51 22.66
N GLY A 209 0.47 -25.64 22.13
CA GLY A 209 0.19 -26.10 20.78
C GLY A 209 -1.28 -26.41 20.47
N GLU A 210 -1.99 -27.13 21.34
CA GLU A 210 -3.40 -27.47 21.11
C GLU A 210 -4.37 -26.57 21.90
N SER A 211 -3.98 -26.14 23.10
CA SER A 211 -4.81 -25.31 23.96
C SER A 211 -5.05 -23.92 23.38
N LEU A 212 -4.04 -23.31 22.73
CA LEU A 212 -4.18 -22.02 22.08
C LEU A 212 -5.08 -22.10 20.84
N LEU A 213 -4.83 -23.09 19.98
CA LEU A 213 -5.59 -23.29 18.75
C LEU A 213 -7.06 -23.57 19.02
N SER A 214 -7.38 -24.18 20.18
CA SER A 214 -8.75 -24.42 20.61
C SER A 214 -9.58 -23.14 20.81
N PHE A 215 -8.96 -21.97 21.05
CA PHE A 215 -9.65 -20.69 21.12
C PHE A 215 -10.10 -20.19 19.73
N PHE A 216 -9.42 -20.62 18.67
CA PHE A 216 -9.68 -20.17 17.30
C PHE A 216 -10.58 -21.18 16.58
N GLN A 217 -11.87 -20.89 16.56
CA GLN A 217 -12.89 -21.71 15.87
C GLN A 217 -12.55 -21.89 14.38
N PHE A 218 -11.98 -20.87 13.76
CA PHE A 218 -11.49 -20.91 12.37
C PHE A 218 -9.98 -20.66 12.38
N HIS A 219 -9.21 -21.73 12.23
CA HIS A 219 -7.77 -21.69 11.97
C HIS A 219 -7.42 -22.74 10.92
N LEU A 220 -6.31 -22.54 10.22
CA LEU A 220 -5.71 -23.51 9.30
C LEU A 220 -4.20 -23.51 9.54
N LEU A 221 -3.61 -24.70 9.64
CA LEU A 221 -2.17 -24.89 9.53
C LEU A 221 -1.90 -25.79 8.33
N PHE A 222 -0.91 -25.43 7.55
CA PHE A 222 -0.50 -26.18 6.37
C PHE A 222 1.02 -26.22 6.27
N THR A 223 1.52 -27.25 5.59
CA THR A 223 2.94 -27.48 5.35
C THR A 223 3.47 -26.68 4.17
N ASN A 224 4.77 -26.79 3.89
CA ASN A 224 5.41 -26.09 2.76
C ASN A 224 4.90 -26.55 1.37
N ASP A 225 4.28 -27.73 1.29
CA ASP A 225 3.54 -28.23 0.13
C ASP A 225 2.06 -27.82 0.13
N LEU A 226 1.67 -26.86 0.99
CA LEU A 226 0.31 -26.34 1.16
C LEU A 226 -0.72 -27.40 1.58
N LYS A 227 -0.26 -28.50 2.18
CA LYS A 227 -1.14 -29.56 2.69
C LYS A 227 -1.67 -29.19 4.07
N ILE A 228 -2.99 -29.20 4.24
CA ILE A 228 -3.64 -28.85 5.51
C ILE A 228 -3.38 -29.93 6.55
N VAL A 229 -2.78 -29.56 7.68
CA VAL A 229 -2.41 -30.46 8.79
C VAL A 229 -3.14 -30.16 10.10
N SER A 230 -3.73 -28.97 10.24
CA SER A 230 -4.64 -28.65 11.33
C SER A 230 -5.74 -27.73 10.84
N LEU A 231 -6.93 -27.89 11.37
CA LEU A 231 -8.06 -27.00 11.12
C LEU A 231 -8.90 -26.83 12.39
N GLY A 232 -9.53 -25.66 12.53
CA GLY A 232 -10.38 -25.36 13.68
C GLY A 232 -11.74 -26.05 13.62
N LYS A 233 -12.36 -26.24 14.80
CA LYS A 233 -13.68 -26.90 14.94
C LYS A 233 -14.77 -26.31 14.04
N GLY A 234 -14.71 -25.01 13.75
CA GLY A 234 -15.63 -24.37 12.81
C GLY A 234 -15.57 -24.98 11.41
N TYR A 235 -14.38 -25.35 10.92
CA TYR A 235 -14.23 -26.05 9.64
C TYR A 235 -14.67 -27.52 9.73
N GLU A 236 -14.45 -28.19 10.87
CA GLU A 236 -14.95 -29.55 11.11
C GLU A 236 -16.49 -29.62 11.05
N GLU A 237 -17.17 -28.60 11.56
CA GLU A 237 -18.64 -28.50 11.52
C GLU A 237 -19.17 -28.19 10.12
N ILE A 238 -18.48 -27.34 9.35
CA ILE A 238 -18.85 -26.98 7.98
C ILE A 238 -18.65 -28.17 7.01
N LYS A 239 -17.68 -29.05 7.28
CA LYS A 239 -17.39 -30.28 6.50
C LYS A 239 -17.06 -30.06 5.02
N GLU A 240 -16.67 -28.85 4.64
CA GLU A 240 -16.20 -28.51 3.28
C GLU A 240 -14.67 -28.60 3.16
N VAL A 241 -13.95 -28.84 4.27
CA VAL A 241 -12.48 -28.89 4.33
C VAL A 241 -12.06 -30.06 5.21
N ALA A 242 -11.06 -30.81 4.78
CA ALA A 242 -10.50 -31.95 5.48
C ALA A 242 -8.97 -31.87 5.63
N LEU A 243 -8.46 -32.56 6.66
CA LEU A 243 -7.03 -32.75 6.84
C LEU A 243 -6.45 -33.53 5.66
N GLY A 244 -5.30 -33.08 5.18
CA GLY A 244 -4.56 -33.69 4.09
C GLY A 244 -4.92 -33.17 2.69
N GLU A 245 -5.95 -32.34 2.55
CA GLU A 245 -6.24 -31.63 1.31
C GLU A 245 -5.21 -30.53 1.05
N LEU A 246 -5.02 -30.19 -0.23
CA LEU A 246 -4.18 -29.06 -0.62
C LEU A 246 -4.99 -27.78 -0.48
N LEU A 247 -4.41 -26.77 0.18
CA LEU A 247 -5.02 -25.47 0.39
C LEU A 247 -5.61 -24.84 -0.89
N PRO A 248 -4.97 -24.90 -2.08
CA PRO A 248 -5.50 -24.31 -3.31
C PRO A 248 -6.74 -25.04 -3.87
N ASP A 249 -6.96 -26.30 -3.48
CA ASP A 249 -8.10 -27.09 -3.97
C ASP A 249 -9.39 -26.73 -3.23
N VAL A 250 -9.26 -26.30 -1.97
CA VAL A 250 -10.39 -25.97 -1.09
C VAL A 250 -10.55 -24.47 -0.81
N PHE A 251 -9.47 -23.70 -0.89
CA PHE A 251 -9.48 -22.26 -0.65
C PHE A 251 -8.95 -21.48 -1.87
N MET A 252 -9.62 -20.36 -2.14
CA MET A 252 -9.08 -19.35 -3.05
C MET A 252 -8.60 -18.15 -2.25
N LEU A 253 -7.30 -17.85 -2.36
CA LEU A 253 -6.74 -16.64 -1.78
C LEU A 253 -7.27 -15.43 -2.56
N ASN A 254 -8.18 -14.69 -1.94
CA ASN A 254 -8.74 -13.49 -2.56
C ASN A 254 -7.74 -12.33 -2.53
N ARG A 255 -6.91 -12.26 -1.46
CA ARG A 255 -5.85 -11.26 -1.25
C ARG A 255 -4.71 -11.80 -0.36
N PRO A 256 -3.45 -11.40 -0.61
CA PRO A 256 -3.00 -10.64 -1.79
C PRO A 256 -3.17 -11.47 -3.07
N LYS A 257 -3.14 -10.81 -4.24
CA LYS A 257 -3.32 -11.49 -5.53
C LYS A 257 -2.01 -12.13 -5.98
N ILE A 258 -1.55 -13.08 -5.19
CA ILE A 258 -0.36 -13.89 -5.41
C ILE A 258 -0.78 -15.28 -5.90
N GLY A 259 0.16 -16.04 -6.47
CA GLY A 259 -0.08 -17.46 -6.70
C GLY A 259 -0.22 -18.22 -5.38
N ALA A 260 -0.86 -19.39 -5.43
CA ALA A 260 -0.99 -20.27 -4.29
C ALA A 260 0.27 -21.16 -4.20
N THR A 261 1.43 -20.55 -3.95
CA THR A 261 2.68 -21.25 -3.64
C THR A 261 3.16 -20.85 -2.25
N PHE A 262 3.89 -21.74 -1.57
CA PHE A 262 4.34 -21.44 -0.20
C PHE A 262 5.26 -20.23 -0.14
N ALA A 263 6.21 -20.09 -1.08
CA ALA A 263 7.10 -18.94 -1.14
C ALA A 263 6.31 -17.63 -1.24
N GLU A 264 5.36 -17.56 -2.17
CA GLU A 264 4.52 -16.37 -2.33
C GLU A 264 3.64 -16.10 -1.10
N VAL A 265 3.10 -17.13 -0.45
CA VAL A 265 2.26 -16.99 0.75
C VAL A 265 3.09 -16.61 1.99
N SER A 266 4.34 -17.08 2.09
CA SER A 266 5.22 -16.79 3.24
C SER A 266 5.88 -15.40 3.17
N GLU A 267 6.02 -14.86 1.96
CA GLU A 267 6.63 -13.54 1.71
C GLU A 267 5.58 -12.41 1.59
N ALA A 268 4.30 -12.77 1.63
CA ALA A 268 3.15 -11.87 1.54
C ALA A 268 2.67 -11.37 2.91
#